data_AF-A0A1Y4WR13-F1
#
_entry.id   AF-A0A1Y4WR13-F1
#
_cell.length_a   1.000
_cell.length_b   1.000
_cell.length_c   1.000
_cell.angle_alpha   90.00
_cell.angle_beta   90.00
_cell.angle_gamma   90.00
#
_symmetry.space_group_name_H-M   'P 1'
#
loop_
_entity.id
_entity.type
_entity.pdbx_description
1 polymer ?
#
loop_
_entity_poly.entity_id
_entity_poly.type
_entity_poly.pdbx_seq_one_letter_code
_entity_poly.pdbx_strand_id
1 'polypeptide(L)'
;MYQISNFTDNDDVRILSELGAFQVLEYQRDLSVTPGSAATAFYSAQMNVRKRQLVCDLSKAEVTIQAGAMQWMLGNVNATTGIKGVGDFLGKAVRGKATGESAIKPEYTGDGLLVLEPTYRHLILMDAAQWGGSVVLDDGLFLACESTLQHKAVMRSNFSSAVAGGEGLFNLSLNGSGIFCIESDCPKEELIEITLQNDVLKIDGNYAIAWSNSLNFTVERSGKSLIGSAASGEGLVNVYRGTGKVLMMPTAKMPNI
;
A
#
# COMPACT_ATOMS: atom_id res chain seq x y z
N MET A 1 30.18 7.55 10.86
CA MET A 1 30.11 8.08 9.48
C MET A 1 30.33 6.90 8.54
N TYR A 2 29.41 6.68 7.61
CA TYR A 2 29.51 5.62 6.61
C TYR A 2 29.42 6.24 5.21
N GLN A 3 29.92 5.52 4.21
CA GLN A 3 29.80 5.87 2.80
C GLN A 3 29.23 4.66 2.07
N ILE A 4 28.22 4.90 1.24
CA ILE A 4 27.66 3.89 0.34
C ILE A 4 28.12 4.25 -1.06
N SER A 5 28.59 3.26 -1.81
CA SER A 5 29.00 3.41 -3.20
C SER A 5 28.35 2.33 -4.04
N ASN A 6 28.10 2.65 -5.30
CA ASN A 6 27.39 1.81 -6.26
C ASN A 6 25.96 1.41 -5.82
N PHE A 7 25.24 2.29 -5.11
CA PHE A 7 23.84 2.05 -4.73
C PHE A 7 22.89 3.01 -5.45
N THR A 8 23.03 4.32 -5.21
CA THR A 8 22.28 5.38 -5.90
C THR A 8 23.15 6.22 -6.84
N ASP A 9 24.46 5.93 -6.86
CA ASP A 9 25.54 6.64 -7.54
C ASP A 9 26.10 5.85 -8.74
N ASN A 10 25.25 5.11 -9.45
CA ASN A 10 25.61 4.40 -10.69
C ASN A 10 24.63 4.75 -11.84
N ASP A 11 24.88 4.21 -13.04
CA ASP A 11 24.08 4.49 -14.24
C ASP A 11 22.83 3.61 -14.38
N ASP A 12 22.60 2.69 -13.44
CA ASP A 12 21.52 1.70 -13.50
C ASP A 12 20.43 1.91 -12.44
N VAL A 13 20.68 2.68 -11.39
CA VAL A 13 19.68 2.97 -10.36
C VAL A 13 19.19 4.40 -10.50
N ARG A 14 17.88 4.55 -10.65
CA ARG A 14 17.21 5.85 -10.69
C ARG A 14 16.35 6.04 -9.45
N ILE A 15 16.41 7.24 -8.87
CA ILE A 15 15.44 7.66 -7.87
C ILE A 15 14.18 8.14 -8.58
N LEU A 16 13.06 7.44 -8.36
CA LEU A 16 11.77 7.78 -8.97
C LEU A 16 11.00 8.83 -8.17
N SER A 17 11.03 8.73 -6.85
CA SER A 17 10.34 9.66 -5.96
C SER A 17 10.99 9.73 -4.60
N GLU A 18 10.85 10.88 -3.95
CA GLU A 18 11.29 11.14 -2.58
C GLU A 18 10.20 11.91 -1.84
N LEU A 19 9.86 11.47 -0.64
CA LEU A 19 8.88 12.13 0.21
C LEU A 19 9.10 11.73 1.68
N GLY A 20 9.25 12.72 2.56
CA GLY A 20 9.53 12.48 3.99
C GLY A 20 10.79 11.65 4.20
N ALA A 21 10.68 10.61 5.03
CA ALA A 21 11.74 9.63 5.26
C ALA A 21 12.00 8.66 4.09
N PHE A 22 11.23 8.70 3.00
CA PHE A 22 11.24 7.67 1.97
C PHE A 22 11.83 8.11 0.64
N GLN A 23 12.53 7.18 0.00
CA GLN A 23 13.03 7.28 -1.37
C GLN A 23 12.73 5.98 -2.12
N VAL A 24 12.12 6.07 -3.30
CA VAL A 24 11.85 4.92 -4.17
C VAL A 24 12.91 4.86 -5.25
N LEU A 25 13.66 3.76 -5.25
CA LEU A 25 14.64 3.42 -6.28
C LEU A 25 14.01 2.52 -7.34
N GLU A 26 14.48 2.63 -8.57
CA GLU A 26 14.17 1.71 -9.67
C GLU A 26 15.44 1.30 -10.41
N TYR A 27 15.64 -0.01 -10.50
CA TYR A 27 16.71 -0.63 -11.27
C TYR A 27 16.34 -0.62 -12.75
N GLN A 28 17.14 0.08 -13.55
CA GLN A 28 16.83 0.35 -14.95
C GLN A 28 17.00 -0.88 -15.84
N ARG A 29 17.95 -1.76 -15.50
CA ARG A 29 18.19 -3.00 -16.23
C ARG A 29 18.38 -4.14 -15.24
N ASP A 30 18.08 -5.37 -15.66
CA ASP A 30 18.63 -6.53 -14.96
C ASP A 30 19.99 -6.86 -15.59
N LEU A 31 21.06 -6.52 -14.88
CA LEU A 31 22.43 -6.78 -15.33
C LEU A 31 22.88 -8.23 -15.07
N SER A 32 22.12 -8.99 -14.27
CA SER A 32 22.46 -10.37 -13.87
C SER A 32 21.73 -11.41 -14.73
N VAL A 33 21.71 -11.19 -16.05
CA VAL A 33 20.99 -12.03 -17.01
C VAL A 33 21.90 -13.04 -17.71
N THR A 34 21.33 -14.17 -18.10
CA THR A 34 21.99 -15.15 -18.98
C THR A 34 21.51 -14.94 -20.42
N PRO A 35 22.20 -15.48 -21.45
CA PRO A 35 21.70 -15.42 -22.82
C PRO A 35 20.27 -15.95 -22.99
N GLY A 36 19.85 -16.93 -22.16
CA GLY A 36 18.50 -17.49 -22.19
C GLY A 36 17.42 -16.57 -21.59
N SER A 37 17.78 -15.65 -20.69
CA SER A 37 16.84 -14.71 -20.04
C SER A 37 16.94 -13.28 -20.55
N ALA A 38 17.98 -12.97 -21.35
CA ALA A 38 18.29 -11.61 -21.81
C ALA A 38 17.15 -10.97 -22.61
N ALA A 39 16.52 -11.71 -23.53
CA ALA A 39 15.41 -11.19 -24.33
C ALA A 39 14.20 -10.81 -23.45
N THR A 40 13.81 -11.69 -22.53
CA THR A 40 12.72 -11.41 -21.57
C THR A 40 13.06 -10.19 -20.71
N ALA A 41 14.26 -10.13 -20.12
CA ALA A 41 14.67 -9.00 -19.29
C ALA A 41 14.70 -7.67 -20.06
N PHE A 42 15.15 -7.69 -21.32
CA PHE A 42 15.14 -6.51 -22.18
C PHE A 42 13.72 -5.98 -22.42
N TYR A 43 12.79 -6.86 -22.82
CA TYR A 43 11.41 -6.45 -23.05
C TYR A 43 10.67 -6.08 -21.74
N SER A 44 10.94 -6.78 -20.64
CA SER A 44 10.46 -6.40 -19.30
C SER A 44 10.88 -4.96 -18.97
N ALA A 45 12.16 -4.63 -19.14
CA ALA A 45 12.65 -3.28 -18.91
C ALA A 45 11.97 -2.25 -19.84
N GLN A 46 11.81 -2.55 -21.13
CA GLN A 46 11.12 -1.65 -22.08
C GLN A 46 9.64 -1.42 -21.70
N MET A 47 8.98 -2.43 -21.13
CA MET A 47 7.59 -2.39 -20.67
C MET A 47 7.43 -1.90 -19.22
N ASN A 48 8.47 -1.34 -18.62
CA ASN A 48 8.48 -0.85 -17.22
C ASN A 48 8.27 -1.92 -16.13
N VAL A 49 8.47 -3.21 -16.49
CA VAL A 49 8.55 -4.32 -15.54
C VAL A 49 9.96 -4.33 -14.95
N ARG A 50 10.16 -3.51 -13.92
CA ARG A 50 11.46 -3.22 -13.31
C ARG A 50 11.40 -3.45 -11.81
N LYS A 51 12.55 -3.81 -11.22
CA LYS A 51 12.67 -3.92 -9.77
C LYS A 51 12.66 -2.52 -9.15
N ARG A 52 11.94 -2.37 -8.05
CA ARG A 52 11.86 -1.16 -7.24
C ARG A 52 12.19 -1.48 -5.80
N GLN A 53 12.70 -0.50 -5.09
CA GLN A 53 13.14 -0.69 -3.71
C GLN A 53 12.89 0.56 -2.89
N LEU A 54 12.43 0.39 -1.66
CA LEU A 54 12.21 1.48 -0.73
C LEU A 54 13.45 1.67 0.16
N VAL A 55 13.95 2.90 0.20
CA VAL A 55 14.98 3.35 1.12
C VAL A 55 14.34 4.28 2.15
N CYS A 56 14.65 4.04 3.42
CA CYS A 56 14.13 4.76 4.57
C CYS A 56 15.28 5.44 5.32
N ASP A 57 15.30 6.78 5.32
CA ASP A 57 16.25 7.60 6.06
C ASP A 57 15.69 7.91 7.46
N LEU A 58 16.16 7.17 8.47
CA LEU A 58 15.63 7.27 9.83
C LEU A 58 16.01 8.57 10.52
N SER A 59 17.00 9.32 9.99
CA SER A 59 17.32 10.67 10.50
C SER A 59 16.18 11.67 10.28
N LYS A 60 15.24 11.36 9.38
CA LYS A 60 14.08 12.19 9.07
C LYS A 60 12.84 11.80 9.88
N ALA A 61 12.61 10.51 10.09
CA ALA A 61 11.51 9.99 10.91
C ALA A 61 11.75 8.53 11.33
N GLU A 62 11.14 8.13 12.44
CA GLU A 62 10.95 6.71 12.75
C GLU A 62 10.00 6.07 11.74
N VAL A 63 10.24 4.81 11.39
CA VAL A 63 9.51 4.13 10.31
C VAL A 63 8.93 2.80 10.77
N THR A 64 7.65 2.58 10.47
CA THR A 64 6.97 1.30 10.63
C THR A 64 6.85 0.63 9.27
N ILE A 65 7.14 -0.67 9.18
CA ILE A 65 7.07 -1.42 7.92
C ILE A 65 6.23 -2.69 8.03
N GLN A 66 5.85 -3.23 6.88
CA GLN A 66 5.29 -4.57 6.78
C GLN A 66 6.32 -5.61 7.25
N ALA A 67 5.88 -6.59 8.04
CA ALA A 67 6.77 -7.66 8.49
C ALA A 67 7.37 -8.41 7.30
N GLY A 68 8.66 -8.73 7.39
CA GLY A 68 9.41 -9.41 6.33
C GLY A 68 9.95 -8.49 5.25
N ALA A 69 9.53 -7.22 5.18
CA ALA A 69 9.97 -6.32 4.10
C ALA A 69 11.42 -5.82 4.23
N MET A 70 12.09 -6.00 5.37
CA MET A 70 13.45 -5.47 5.56
C MET A 70 14.51 -6.32 4.85
N GLN A 71 15.41 -5.68 4.12
CA GLN A 71 16.56 -6.33 3.50
C GLN A 71 17.86 -6.08 4.27
N TRP A 72 18.18 -4.82 4.55
CA TRP A 72 19.38 -4.45 5.31
C TRP A 72 19.24 -3.10 6.03
N MET A 73 20.10 -2.89 7.02
CA MET A 73 20.19 -1.66 7.81
C MET A 73 21.65 -1.20 7.89
N LEU A 74 21.88 0.10 8.02
CA LEU A 74 23.21 0.68 8.13
C LEU A 74 23.25 1.81 9.15
N GLY A 75 24.28 1.82 10.00
CA GLY A 75 24.44 2.84 11.03
C GLY A 75 23.64 2.53 12.28
N ASN A 76 23.22 3.57 13.00
CA ASN A 76 22.45 3.44 14.24
C ASN A 76 20.97 3.25 13.89
N VAL A 77 20.55 1.99 13.83
CA VAL A 77 19.18 1.54 13.57
C VAL A 77 18.79 0.53 14.63
N ASN A 78 17.66 0.76 15.31
CA ASN A 78 17.10 -0.12 16.31
C ASN A 78 15.72 -0.60 15.86
N ALA A 79 15.48 -1.90 15.95
CA ALA A 79 14.20 -2.51 15.61
C ALA A 79 13.42 -2.87 16.87
N THR A 80 12.13 -2.53 16.90
CA THR A 80 11.19 -3.07 17.87
C THR A 80 10.05 -3.76 17.13
N THR A 81 9.39 -4.72 17.78
CA THR A 81 8.18 -5.33 17.22
C THR A 81 6.98 -4.39 17.27
N GLY A 82 7.14 -3.19 17.86
CA GLY A 82 6.05 -2.29 18.25
C GLY A 82 5.15 -2.87 19.35
N ILE A 83 5.40 -4.08 19.85
CA ILE A 83 4.55 -4.73 20.87
C ILE A 83 4.91 -4.17 22.24
N LYS A 84 3.94 -3.55 22.91
CA LYS A 84 4.11 -2.96 24.25
C LYS A 84 3.77 -3.93 25.39
N GLY A 85 3.18 -5.08 25.08
CA GLY A 85 2.83 -6.13 26.05
C GLY A 85 1.86 -7.18 25.49
N VAL A 86 1.45 -8.14 26.31
CA VAL A 86 0.57 -9.27 25.90
C VAL A 86 -0.80 -8.79 25.40
N GLY A 87 -1.40 -7.80 26.06
CA GLY A 87 -2.69 -7.22 25.64
C GLY A 87 -2.60 -6.48 24.30
N ASP A 88 -1.52 -5.73 24.08
CA ASP A 88 -1.25 -5.05 22.81
C ASP A 88 -1.01 -6.05 21.68
N PHE A 89 -0.26 -7.13 21.96
CA PHE A 89 -0.08 -8.21 21.00
C PHE A 89 -1.40 -8.89 20.60
N LEU A 90 -2.28 -9.20 21.56
CA LEU A 90 -3.59 -9.79 21.26
C LEU A 90 -4.44 -8.85 20.41
N GLY A 91 -4.47 -7.55 20.73
CA GLY A 91 -5.18 -6.55 19.93
C GLY A 91 -4.65 -6.47 18.50
N LYS A 92 -3.33 -6.44 18.34
CA LYS A 92 -2.64 -6.47 17.05
C LYS A 92 -2.88 -7.76 16.26
N ALA A 93 -2.92 -8.91 16.93
CA ALA A 93 -3.21 -10.21 16.31
C ALA A 93 -4.65 -10.32 15.80
N VAL A 94 -5.63 -9.91 16.60
CA VAL A 94 -7.04 -9.85 16.19
C VAL A 94 -7.19 -8.95 14.97
N ARG A 95 -6.53 -7.79 15.01
CA ARG A 95 -6.56 -6.83 13.91
C ARG A 95 -5.91 -7.35 12.63
N GLY A 96 -4.70 -7.91 12.70
CA GLY A 96 -4.03 -8.46 11.53
C GLY A 96 -4.88 -9.55 10.86
N LYS A 97 -5.49 -10.42 11.67
CA LYS A 97 -6.41 -11.44 11.17
C LYS A 97 -7.68 -10.86 10.52
N ALA A 98 -8.13 -9.70 10.98
CA ALA A 98 -9.32 -9.02 10.49
C ALA A 98 -9.08 -8.25 9.18
N THR A 99 -7.87 -7.73 8.96
CA THR A 99 -7.47 -6.95 7.78
C THR A 99 -6.61 -7.74 6.77
N GLY A 100 -6.36 -9.03 7.02
CA GLY A 100 -5.47 -9.84 6.17
C GLY A 100 -3.99 -9.43 6.23
N GLU A 101 -3.61 -8.52 7.13
CA GLU A 101 -2.24 -8.03 7.27
C GLU A 101 -1.49 -8.74 8.40
N SER A 102 -0.15 -8.64 8.38
CA SER A 102 0.64 -9.11 9.52
C SER A 102 0.19 -8.44 10.81
N ALA A 103 -0.03 -9.27 11.83
CA ALA A 103 -0.31 -8.84 13.20
C ALA A 103 0.79 -7.93 13.75
N ILE A 104 2.04 -8.20 13.40
CA ILE A 104 3.20 -7.42 13.84
C ILE A 104 3.70 -6.60 12.66
N LYS A 105 3.83 -5.28 12.87
CA LYS A 105 4.51 -4.37 11.96
C LYS A 105 5.71 -3.79 12.72
N PRO A 106 6.95 -4.19 12.37
CA PRO A 106 8.14 -3.71 13.06
C PRO A 106 8.31 -2.19 12.94
N GLU A 107 8.79 -1.57 14.02
CA GLU A 107 9.08 -0.14 14.11
C GLU A 107 10.59 0.05 14.22
N TYR A 108 11.14 0.96 13.42
CA TYR A 108 12.56 1.24 13.33
C TYR A 108 12.86 2.67 13.73
N THR A 109 13.85 2.83 14.61
CA THR A 109 14.27 4.12 15.16
C THR A 109 15.78 4.31 15.06
N GLY A 110 16.24 5.55 15.20
CA GLY A 110 17.65 5.92 15.08
C GLY A 110 17.87 7.00 14.03
N ASP A 111 19.08 7.09 13.52
CA ASP A 111 19.52 8.09 12.53
C ASP A 111 20.31 7.46 11.37
N GLY A 112 20.20 6.14 11.22
CA GLY A 112 20.78 5.37 10.13
C GLY A 112 19.85 5.19 8.92
N LEU A 113 20.22 4.23 8.06
CA LEU A 113 19.48 3.86 6.86
C LEU A 113 18.83 2.49 7.03
N LEU A 114 17.57 2.38 6.65
CA LEU A 114 16.84 1.11 6.52
C LEU A 114 16.46 0.91 5.05
N VAL A 115 16.71 -0.27 4.50
CA VAL A 115 16.40 -0.59 3.10
C VAL A 115 15.58 -1.88 3.02
N LEU A 116 14.50 -1.83 2.24
CA LEU A 116 13.54 -2.92 2.11
C LEU A 116 13.90 -3.87 0.96
N GLU A 117 13.29 -5.06 0.90
CA GLU A 117 13.49 -6.01 -0.19
C GLU A 117 13.03 -5.43 -1.53
N PRO A 118 13.75 -5.69 -2.64
CA PRO A 118 13.28 -5.30 -3.97
C PRO A 118 12.00 -6.03 -4.38
N THR A 119 11.11 -5.34 -5.08
CA THR A 119 9.86 -5.88 -5.64
C THR A 119 9.69 -5.49 -7.10
N TYR A 120 8.92 -6.25 -7.88
CA TYR A 120 8.48 -5.83 -9.22
C TYR A 120 7.20 -4.99 -9.20
N ARG A 121 6.53 -4.92 -8.05
CA ARG A 121 5.37 -4.03 -7.84
C ARG A 121 5.78 -2.57 -7.89
N HIS A 122 4.80 -1.69 -7.93
CA HIS A 122 4.99 -0.24 -7.96
C HIS A 122 4.94 0.32 -6.54
N LEU A 123 5.99 1.04 -6.15
CA LEU A 123 6.06 1.70 -4.85
C LEU A 123 5.59 3.14 -4.97
N ILE A 124 4.51 3.48 -4.28
CA ILE A 124 3.86 4.79 -4.40
C ILE A 124 3.90 5.51 -3.06
N LEU A 125 4.63 6.63 -3.02
CA LEU A 125 4.70 7.51 -1.85
C LEU A 125 3.50 8.46 -1.82
N MET A 126 2.88 8.57 -0.65
CA MET A 126 1.67 9.35 -0.42
C MET A 126 1.74 10.08 0.93
N ASP A 127 1.14 11.26 1.00
CA ASP A 127 1.04 12.06 2.22
C ASP A 127 -0.37 11.96 2.80
N ALA A 128 -0.51 11.49 4.04
CA ALA A 128 -1.80 11.36 4.72
C ALA A 128 -2.56 12.69 4.82
N ALA A 129 -1.87 13.84 4.86
CA ALA A 129 -2.51 15.15 4.89
C ALA A 129 -3.37 15.40 3.64
N GLN A 130 -2.97 14.87 2.47
CA GLN A 130 -3.74 14.98 1.22
C GLN A 130 -5.06 14.19 1.24
N TRP A 131 -5.24 13.34 2.26
CA TRP A 131 -6.43 12.51 2.48
C TRP A 131 -7.30 13.02 3.63
N GLY A 132 -7.00 14.21 4.18
CA GLY A 132 -7.65 14.74 5.38
C GLY A 132 -7.06 14.20 6.69
N GLY A 133 -5.82 13.69 6.65
CA GLY A 133 -5.14 13.10 7.80
C GLY A 133 -5.61 11.69 8.15
N SER A 134 -6.44 11.07 7.32
CA SER A 134 -6.92 9.71 7.53
C SER A 134 -7.27 9.04 6.21
N VAL A 135 -6.46 8.06 5.83
CA VAL A 135 -6.64 7.25 4.62
C VAL A 135 -6.94 5.81 5.02
N VAL A 136 -7.83 5.17 4.28
CA VAL A 136 -8.15 3.75 4.36
C VAL A 136 -7.54 3.09 3.13
N LEU A 137 -6.89 1.94 3.30
CA LEU A 137 -6.24 1.17 2.25
C LEU A 137 -6.98 -0.15 2.05
N ASP A 138 -7.06 -0.59 0.80
CA ASP A 138 -7.42 -1.98 0.53
C ASP A 138 -6.33 -2.94 1.05
N ASP A 139 -6.72 -4.18 1.31
CA ASP A 139 -5.89 -5.13 2.03
C ASP A 139 -4.65 -5.52 1.20
N GLY A 140 -3.50 -5.66 1.88
CA GLY A 140 -2.26 -6.12 1.25
C GLY A 140 -1.41 -5.03 0.57
N LEU A 141 -1.89 -3.79 0.50
CA LEU A 141 -1.16 -2.68 -0.13
C LEU A 141 -0.13 -2.00 0.79
N PHE A 142 -0.25 -2.14 2.11
CA PHE A 142 0.64 -1.45 3.04
C PHE A 142 2.07 -1.99 2.98
N LEU A 143 3.04 -1.11 2.71
CA LEU A 143 4.46 -1.43 2.78
C LEU A 143 5.16 -0.75 3.96
N ALA A 144 5.06 0.58 4.08
CA ALA A 144 5.73 1.34 5.12
C ALA A 144 5.03 2.68 5.42
N CYS A 145 5.25 3.23 6.61
CA CYS A 145 4.83 4.58 6.98
C CYS A 145 5.76 5.20 8.03
N GLU A 146 5.78 6.53 8.10
CA GLU A 146 6.36 7.22 9.26
C GLU A 146 5.58 6.80 10.51
N SER A 147 6.27 6.45 11.59
CA SER A 147 5.66 5.88 12.80
C SER A 147 4.73 6.85 13.56
N THR A 148 4.68 8.11 13.15
CA THR A 148 3.67 9.08 13.59
C THR A 148 2.26 8.73 13.11
N LEU A 149 2.14 7.95 12.02
CA LEU A 149 0.85 7.49 11.50
C LEU A 149 0.32 6.31 12.31
N GLN A 150 -0.85 6.52 12.90
CA GLN A 150 -1.55 5.51 13.66
C GLN A 150 -2.33 4.56 12.76
N HIS A 151 -1.98 3.29 12.87
CA HIS A 151 -2.71 2.18 12.30
C HIS A 151 -4.07 2.02 13.04
N LYS A 152 -5.21 2.09 12.36
CA LYS A 152 -6.55 1.64 12.84
C LYS A 152 -7.22 0.61 11.93
N ALA A 153 -8.11 -0.22 12.46
CA ALA A 153 -8.97 -1.10 11.67
C ALA A 153 -10.31 -0.41 11.47
N VAL A 154 -10.77 -0.32 10.22
CA VAL A 154 -12.06 0.29 9.85
C VAL A 154 -12.95 -0.80 9.28
N MET A 155 -14.18 -0.92 9.79
CA MET A 155 -15.10 -1.97 9.37
C MET A 155 -15.66 -1.68 7.97
N ARG A 156 -15.72 -2.72 7.12
CA ARG A 156 -16.46 -2.68 5.85
C ARG A 156 -17.95 -2.74 6.14
N SER A 157 -18.61 -1.59 6.22
CA SER A 157 -20.03 -1.50 6.61
C SER A 157 -20.94 -2.23 5.61
N ASN A 158 -21.99 -2.89 6.13
CA ASN A 158 -22.93 -3.73 5.37
C ASN A 158 -22.33 -4.94 4.64
N PHE A 159 -21.06 -5.27 4.94
CA PHE A 159 -20.42 -6.48 4.44
C PHE A 159 -20.59 -7.61 5.44
N SER A 160 -21.38 -8.63 5.09
CA SER A 160 -21.55 -9.81 5.94
C SER A 160 -20.46 -10.84 5.65
N SER A 161 -20.05 -11.64 6.64
CA SER A 161 -19.06 -12.72 6.45
C SER A 161 -19.47 -13.76 5.39
N ALA A 162 -20.78 -13.94 5.16
CA ALA A 162 -21.32 -14.79 4.11
C ALA A 162 -21.12 -14.22 2.69
N VAL A 163 -21.01 -12.90 2.60
CA VAL A 163 -20.79 -12.14 1.34
C VAL A 163 -19.29 -11.97 1.05
N ALA A 164 -18.45 -12.09 2.07
CA ALA A 164 -17.02 -11.83 1.96
C ALA A 164 -16.27 -12.79 1.02
N GLY A 165 -16.74 -14.01 0.80
CA GLY A 165 -16.14 -14.92 -0.19
C GLY A 165 -14.63 -15.22 -0.01
N GLY A 166 -14.01 -14.82 1.11
CA GLY A 166 -12.57 -14.85 1.35
C GLY A 166 -11.91 -13.49 1.67
N GLU A 167 -12.60 -12.35 1.46
CA GLU A 167 -12.13 -11.00 1.80
C GLU A 167 -12.23 -10.67 3.30
N GLY A 168 -11.40 -9.74 3.78
CA GLY A 168 -11.43 -9.23 5.16
C GLY A 168 -12.68 -8.40 5.45
N LEU A 169 -13.16 -8.43 6.71
CA LEU A 169 -14.27 -7.57 7.16
C LEU A 169 -13.81 -6.15 7.55
N PHE A 170 -12.50 -5.92 7.54
CA PHE A 170 -11.89 -4.68 8.01
C PHE A 170 -10.78 -4.27 7.05
N ASN A 171 -10.62 -2.96 6.86
CA ASN A 171 -9.50 -2.38 6.15
C ASN A 171 -8.50 -1.74 7.13
N LEU A 172 -7.24 -1.67 6.72
CA LEU A 172 -6.24 -0.84 7.37
C LEU A 172 -6.54 0.64 7.12
N SER A 173 -6.45 1.47 8.16
CA SER A 173 -6.40 2.92 8.03
C SER A 173 -5.14 3.50 8.67
N LEU A 174 -4.54 4.48 8.00
CA LEU A 174 -3.42 5.29 8.49
C LEU A 174 -3.94 6.67 8.89
N ASN A 175 -3.67 7.08 10.13
CA ASN A 175 -4.29 8.25 10.76
C ASN A 175 -3.24 9.16 11.39
N GLY A 176 -3.31 10.45 11.11
CA GLY A 176 -2.38 11.46 11.61
C GLY A 176 -1.72 12.23 10.47
N SER A 177 -0.52 12.72 10.73
CA SER A 177 0.32 13.41 9.75
C SER A 177 1.60 12.60 9.56
N GLY A 178 1.93 12.36 8.30
CA GLY A 178 3.12 11.62 7.92
C GLY A 178 2.99 11.03 6.52
N ILE A 179 4.11 10.52 6.05
CA ILE A 179 4.23 9.89 4.74
C ILE A 179 4.07 8.38 4.86
N PHE A 180 3.52 7.76 3.84
CA PHE A 180 3.43 6.32 3.70
C PHE A 180 3.73 5.85 2.28
N CYS A 181 4.12 4.60 2.17
CA CYS A 181 4.37 3.91 0.91
C CYS A 181 3.40 2.73 0.80
N ILE A 182 2.71 2.65 -0.33
CA ILE A 182 1.98 1.44 -0.73
C ILE A 182 2.75 0.65 -1.78
N GLU A 183 2.55 -0.65 -1.80
CA GLU A 183 3.01 -1.56 -2.84
C GLU A 183 1.81 -1.92 -3.73
N SER A 184 1.79 -1.38 -4.95
CA SER A 184 0.66 -1.43 -5.88
C SER A 184 0.98 -2.29 -7.11
N ASP A 185 -0.07 -2.88 -7.66
CA ASP A 185 0.04 -3.78 -8.82
C ASP A 185 0.23 -3.02 -10.14
N CYS A 186 -0.13 -1.73 -10.18
CA CYS A 186 0.05 -0.88 -11.35
C CYS A 186 0.76 0.44 -11.00
N PRO A 187 1.36 1.13 -11.98
CA PRO A 187 2.04 2.41 -11.76
C PRO A 187 1.06 3.52 -11.36
N LYS A 188 1.55 4.54 -10.66
CA LYS A 188 0.76 5.71 -10.24
C LYS A 188 0.05 6.37 -11.42
N GLU A 189 0.68 6.37 -12.59
CA GLU A 189 0.20 6.96 -13.83
C GLU A 189 -1.07 6.28 -14.38
N GLU A 190 -1.34 5.04 -13.98
CA GLU A 190 -2.56 4.30 -14.37
C GLU A 190 -3.68 4.43 -13.34
N LEU A 191 -3.40 5.01 -12.18
CA LEU A 191 -4.39 5.20 -11.12
C LEU A 191 -5.28 6.41 -11.41
N ILE A 192 -6.56 6.25 -11.10
CA ILE A 192 -7.56 7.31 -11.23
C ILE A 192 -7.85 7.87 -9.84
N GLU A 193 -7.55 9.16 -9.63
CA GLU A 193 -7.94 9.89 -8.41
C GLU A 193 -9.30 10.59 -8.63
N ILE A 194 -10.24 10.33 -7.74
CA ILE A 194 -11.59 10.91 -7.74
C ILE A 194 -11.77 11.70 -6.45
N THR A 195 -12.03 13.01 -6.57
CA THR A 195 -12.38 13.86 -5.42
C THR A 195 -13.88 14.10 -5.40
N LEU A 196 -14.54 13.68 -4.32
CA LEU A 196 -15.97 13.87 -4.08
C LEU A 196 -16.21 15.13 -3.23
N GLN A 197 -17.27 15.86 -3.55
CA GLN A 197 -17.77 16.98 -2.76
C GLN A 197 -19.26 16.77 -2.47
N ASN A 198 -19.56 16.16 -1.33
CA ASN A 198 -20.91 15.72 -0.96
C ASN A 198 -21.62 14.92 -2.05
N ASP A 199 -20.90 13.98 -2.66
CA ASP A 199 -21.38 13.18 -3.80
C ASP A 199 -21.16 11.68 -3.55
N VAL A 200 -21.49 10.86 -4.55
CA VAL A 200 -21.50 9.39 -4.46
C VAL A 200 -20.72 8.78 -5.62
N LEU A 201 -19.75 7.94 -5.29
CA LEU A 201 -19.10 7.03 -6.24
C LEU A 201 -19.57 5.60 -6.00
N LYS A 202 -19.89 4.88 -7.07
CA LYS A 202 -20.22 3.44 -7.04
C LYS A 202 -19.26 2.69 -7.96
N ILE A 203 -18.72 1.59 -7.47
CA ILE A 203 -17.72 0.77 -8.17
C ILE A 203 -18.19 -0.69 -8.13
N ASP A 204 -18.25 -1.35 -9.27
CA ASP A 204 -18.57 -2.78 -9.35
C ASP A 204 -17.35 -3.63 -8.94
N GLY A 205 -17.24 -3.88 -7.64
CA GLY A 205 -16.16 -4.67 -7.04
C GLY A 205 -14.99 -3.86 -6.47
N ASN A 206 -13.89 -4.56 -6.21
CA ASN A 206 -12.73 -4.04 -5.49
C ASN A 206 -11.69 -3.42 -6.42
N TYR A 207 -11.99 -2.22 -6.94
CA TYR A 207 -11.04 -1.43 -7.74
C TYR A 207 -10.52 -0.20 -6.99
N ALA A 208 -11.15 0.20 -5.89
CA ALA A 208 -10.63 1.29 -5.05
C ALA A 208 -9.56 0.75 -4.11
N ILE A 209 -8.35 1.30 -4.22
CA ILE A 209 -7.18 0.85 -3.46
C ILE A 209 -6.88 1.73 -2.25
N ALA A 210 -7.35 2.98 -2.26
CA ALA A 210 -7.28 3.88 -1.12
C ALA A 210 -8.45 4.88 -1.13
N TRP A 211 -8.94 5.29 0.04
CA TRP A 211 -9.96 6.34 0.15
C TRP A 211 -9.85 7.14 1.45
N SER A 212 -10.35 8.38 1.43
CA SER A 212 -10.44 9.21 2.63
C SER A 212 -11.40 8.58 3.64
N ASN A 213 -11.00 8.48 4.90
CA ASN A 213 -11.87 7.95 5.96
C ASN A 213 -13.08 8.86 6.29
N SER A 214 -13.12 10.07 5.73
CA SER A 214 -14.30 10.96 5.77
C SER A 214 -15.45 10.48 4.88
N LEU A 215 -15.20 9.55 3.96
CA LEU A 215 -16.23 8.96 3.11
C LEU A 215 -16.94 7.82 3.86
N ASN A 216 -18.26 7.80 3.78
CA ASN A 216 -19.06 6.67 4.24
C ASN A 216 -18.99 5.56 3.19
N PHE A 217 -18.25 4.51 3.51
CA PHE A 217 -18.08 3.32 2.67
C PHE A 217 -19.08 2.23 3.05
N THR A 218 -19.82 1.73 2.06
CA THR A 218 -20.75 0.61 2.18
C THR A 218 -20.63 -0.34 1.00
N VAL A 219 -20.89 -1.63 1.25
CA VAL A 219 -21.14 -2.59 0.17
C VAL A 219 -22.65 -2.75 -0.01
N GLU A 220 -23.14 -2.48 -1.21
CA GLU A 220 -24.56 -2.47 -1.56
C GLU A 220 -24.82 -3.44 -2.72
N ARG A 221 -26.08 -3.88 -2.89
CA ARG A 221 -26.49 -4.59 -4.11
C ARG A 221 -26.60 -3.60 -5.27
N SER A 222 -26.17 -4.01 -6.45
CA SER A 222 -26.27 -3.21 -7.69
C SER A 222 -27.74 -2.87 -8.02
N GLY A 223 -28.66 -3.80 -7.75
CA GLY A 223 -30.09 -3.68 -8.01
C GLY A 223 -30.96 -3.62 -6.74
N LYS A 224 -32.21 -3.14 -6.90
CA LYS A 224 -33.22 -3.06 -5.82
C LYS A 224 -33.69 -4.43 -5.30
N SER A 225 -33.42 -5.52 -6.03
CA SER A 225 -33.79 -6.89 -5.66
C SER A 225 -32.66 -7.87 -5.99
N LEU A 226 -32.69 -9.05 -5.35
CA LEU A 226 -31.75 -10.16 -5.63
C LEU A 226 -31.78 -10.59 -7.10
N ILE A 227 -32.97 -10.62 -7.70
CA ILE A 227 -33.15 -10.95 -9.13
C ILE A 227 -32.60 -9.84 -10.02
N GLY A 228 -32.80 -8.57 -9.66
CA GLY A 228 -32.30 -7.43 -10.43
C GLY A 228 -30.77 -7.35 -10.46
N SER A 229 -30.11 -7.71 -9.36
CA SER A 229 -28.64 -7.73 -9.28
C SER A 229 -28.04 -8.90 -10.08
N ALA A 230 -28.68 -10.07 -10.03
CA ALA A 230 -28.27 -11.20 -10.88
C ALA A 230 -28.52 -10.94 -12.38
N ALA A 231 -29.58 -10.22 -12.72
CA ALA A 231 -29.92 -9.87 -14.10
C ALA A 231 -29.01 -8.80 -14.70
N SER A 232 -28.45 -7.89 -13.89
CA SER A 232 -27.45 -6.91 -14.35
C SER A 232 -26.05 -7.50 -14.54
N GLY A 233 -25.79 -8.71 -14.04
CA GLY A 233 -24.45 -9.30 -13.99
C GLY A 233 -23.56 -8.73 -12.88
N GLU A 234 -23.84 -7.51 -12.41
CA GLU A 234 -23.19 -6.87 -11.27
C GLU A 234 -23.81 -7.39 -9.96
N GLY A 235 -23.09 -8.13 -9.13
CA GLY A 235 -23.65 -8.70 -7.90
C GLY A 235 -23.73 -7.69 -6.74
N LEU A 236 -22.60 -7.09 -6.41
CA LEU A 236 -22.41 -6.16 -5.30
C LEU A 236 -21.49 -5.03 -5.73
N VAL A 237 -21.82 -3.82 -5.30
CA VAL A 237 -21.08 -2.60 -5.61
C VAL A 237 -20.54 -1.98 -4.32
N ASN A 238 -19.31 -1.48 -4.41
CA ASN A 238 -18.67 -0.66 -3.39
C ASN A 238 -19.13 0.79 -3.56
N VAL A 239 -19.69 1.39 -2.51
CA VAL A 239 -20.29 2.71 -2.54
C VAL A 239 -19.58 3.65 -1.57
N TYR A 240 -19.15 4.79 -2.07
CA TYR A 240 -18.44 5.83 -1.31
C TYR A 240 -19.26 7.11 -1.34
N ARG A 241 -19.65 7.63 -0.17
CA ARG A 241 -20.52 8.82 -0.06
C ARG A 241 -19.89 9.90 0.81
N GLY A 242 -19.97 11.15 0.37
CA GLY A 242 -19.57 12.32 1.17
C GLY A 242 -18.53 13.20 0.47
N THR A 243 -17.62 13.77 1.26
CA THR A 243 -16.53 14.64 0.79
C THR A 243 -15.19 14.01 1.14
N GLY A 244 -14.33 13.81 0.15
CA GLY A 244 -13.06 13.11 0.30
C GLY A 244 -12.52 12.60 -1.02
N LYS A 245 -11.49 11.76 -0.98
CA LYS A 245 -10.84 11.20 -2.17
C LYS A 245 -11.00 9.68 -2.25
N VAL A 246 -10.95 9.16 -3.47
CA VAL A 246 -10.83 7.74 -3.79
C VAL A 246 -9.71 7.59 -4.83
N LEU A 247 -8.78 6.65 -4.61
CA LEU A 247 -7.79 6.21 -5.59
C LEU A 247 -8.23 4.86 -6.13
N MET A 248 -8.38 4.77 -7.44
CA MET A 248 -8.90 3.60 -8.13
C MET A 248 -7.87 3.02 -9.09
N MET A 249 -7.71 1.70 -9.04
CA MET A 249 -6.92 0.89 -9.97
C MET A 249 -7.87 0.24 -10.97
N PRO A 250 -8.06 0.82 -12.18
CA PRO A 250 -9.02 0.30 -13.16
C PRO A 250 -8.65 -1.09 -13.71
N THR A 251 -7.43 -1.55 -13.46
CA THR A 251 -6.84 -2.75 -14.04
C THR A 251 -6.78 -3.95 -13.08
N ALA A 252 -7.29 -3.82 -11.85
CA ALA A 252 -7.09 -4.77 -10.73
C ALA A 252 -7.52 -6.24 -10.97
N LYS A 253 -8.31 -6.50 -12.01
CA LYS A 253 -8.81 -7.84 -12.37
C LYS A 253 -8.42 -8.26 -13.78
N MET A 254 -7.48 -7.57 -14.42
CA MET A 254 -7.02 -7.95 -15.75
C MET A 254 -6.03 -9.12 -15.67
N PRO A 255 -6.13 -10.12 -16.57
CA PRO A 255 -5.29 -11.33 -16.53
C PRO A 255 -3.78 -11.09 -16.71
N ASN A 256 -3.36 -9.85 -17.00
CA ASN A 256 -1.98 -9.47 -17.28
C ASN A 256 -1.33 -8.70 -16.10
N ILE A 257 -2.02 -8.59 -14.96
CA ILE A 257 -1.54 -8.01 -13.69
C ILE A 257 -1.66 -9.08 -12.62
#